data_AF-B4K8J8-F1
#
_entry.id   AF-B4K8J8-F1
#
_cell.length_a   1.000
_cell.length_b   1.000
_cell.length_c   1.000
_cell.angle_alpha   90.00
_cell.angle_beta   90.00
_cell.angle_gamma   90.00
#
_symmetry.space_group_name_H-M   'P 1'
#
loop_
_entity.id
_entity.type
_entity.pdbx_description
1 polymer ?
#
loop_
_entity_poly.entity_id
_entity_poly.type
_entity_poly.pdbx_seq_one_letter_code
_entity_poly.pdbx_strand_id
1 'polypeptide(L)'
;MRKRLMAMLQNDISLQQQENALAKQSAKFHSKIAAKHQLIKRQQRKLEKLNQVANERKEDQENRSAFEQSMRDKLLREQQNLSEMQTELATKKQRRDELMGFVRTMSEATNTYINLKALPARVKGVALRPEQGEWIPFNCDAYDLKGLNALWSRLNEPSASTDKWQQLFSAEPTAKEKENANASLSSIIEIDLTSPTAHRSLAKMLEK
;
A
#
# COMPACT_ATOMS: atom_id res chain seq x y z
N MET A 1 -84.87 8.80 -82.26
CA MET A 1 -84.74 8.17 -80.92
C MET A 1 -83.62 7.11 -80.88
N ARG A 2 -83.63 6.07 -81.74
CA ARG A 2 -82.61 4.97 -81.76
C ARG A 2 -81.14 5.44 -81.83
N LYS A 3 -80.79 6.36 -82.74
CA LYS A 3 -79.41 6.88 -82.87
C LYS A 3 -78.87 7.48 -81.56
N ARG A 4 -79.69 8.28 -80.86
CA ARG A 4 -79.33 8.89 -79.57
C ARG A 4 -79.12 7.84 -78.49
N LEU A 5 -79.98 6.83 -78.43
CA LEU A 5 -79.87 5.74 -77.45
C LEU A 5 -78.61 4.89 -77.69
N MET A 6 -78.26 4.61 -78.94
CA MET A 6 -77.00 3.92 -79.28
C MET A 6 -75.76 4.76 -78.93
N ALA A 7 -75.80 6.07 -79.17
CA ALA A 7 -74.70 6.95 -78.78
C ALA A 7 -74.52 7.03 -77.26
N MET A 8 -75.63 7.05 -76.50
CA MET A 8 -75.59 6.97 -75.03
C MET A 8 -74.99 5.64 -74.56
N LEU A 9 -75.46 4.50 -75.10
CA LEU A 9 -74.93 3.19 -74.74
C LEU A 9 -73.43 3.07 -75.04
N GLN A 10 -72.98 3.59 -76.18
CA GLN A 10 -71.57 3.58 -76.54
C GLN A 10 -70.72 4.45 -75.60
N ASN A 11 -71.25 5.62 -75.19
CA ASN A 11 -70.60 6.47 -74.19
C ASN A 11 -70.52 5.77 -72.83
N ASP A 12 -71.59 5.11 -72.38
CA ASP A 12 -71.60 4.36 -71.12
C ASP A 12 -70.57 3.23 -71.14
N ILE A 13 -70.49 2.48 -72.25
CA ILE A 13 -69.46 1.43 -72.43
C ILE A 13 -68.06 2.04 -72.39
N SER A 14 -67.83 3.18 -73.04
CA SER A 14 -66.53 3.85 -73.06
C SER A 14 -66.13 4.38 -71.68
N LEU A 15 -67.05 5.00 -70.94
CA LEU A 15 -66.85 5.46 -69.57
C LEU A 15 -66.52 4.28 -68.66
N GLN A 16 -67.29 3.19 -68.73
CA GLN A 16 -67.03 1.98 -67.95
C GLN A 16 -65.64 1.38 -68.24
N GLN A 17 -65.17 1.44 -69.49
CA GLN A 17 -63.81 1.00 -69.85
C GLN A 17 -62.74 1.91 -69.24
N GLN A 18 -62.93 3.23 -69.27
CA GLN A 18 -62.01 4.19 -68.65
C GLN A 18 -61.97 4.03 -67.13
N GLU A 19 -63.13 3.88 -66.48
CA GLU A 19 -63.23 3.61 -65.04
C GLU A 19 -62.52 2.31 -64.66
N ASN A 20 -62.72 1.24 -65.45
CA ASN A 20 -62.02 -0.03 -65.24
C ASN A 20 -60.51 0.09 -65.42
N ALA A 21 -60.04 0.89 -66.39
CA ALA A 21 -58.62 1.15 -66.59
C ALA A 21 -58.02 1.92 -65.41
N LEU A 22 -58.70 2.96 -64.94
CA LEU A 22 -58.32 3.74 -63.76
C LEU A 22 -58.33 2.88 -62.49
N ALA A 23 -59.34 2.03 -62.30
CA ALA A 23 -59.40 1.10 -61.17
C ALA A 23 -58.22 0.11 -61.18
N LYS A 24 -57.86 -0.44 -62.35
CA LYS A 24 -56.67 -1.30 -62.51
C LYS A 24 -55.37 -0.57 -62.22
N GLN A 25 -55.24 0.68 -62.69
CA GLN A 25 -54.05 1.50 -62.42
C GLN A 25 -53.93 1.83 -60.93
N SER A 26 -55.04 2.22 -60.30
CA SER A 26 -55.14 2.48 -58.86
C SER A 26 -54.76 1.23 -58.05
N ALA A 27 -55.32 0.07 -58.38
CA ALA A 27 -54.99 -1.19 -57.71
C ALA A 27 -53.49 -1.54 -57.81
N LYS A 28 -52.89 -1.36 -59.00
CA LYS A 28 -51.43 -1.55 -59.20
C LYS A 28 -50.60 -0.56 -58.37
N PHE A 29 -51.02 0.70 -58.30
CA PHE A 29 -50.36 1.73 -57.52
C PHE A 29 -50.41 1.42 -56.02
N HIS A 30 -51.59 1.09 -55.47
CA HIS A 30 -51.75 0.71 -54.07
C HIS A 30 -50.96 -0.55 -53.72
N SER A 31 -50.94 -1.56 -54.59
CA SER A 31 -50.12 -2.77 -54.41
C SER A 31 -48.62 -2.43 -54.33
N LYS A 32 -48.12 -1.58 -55.24
CA LYS A 32 -46.72 -1.13 -55.22
C LYS A 32 -46.38 -0.34 -53.96
N ILE A 33 -47.25 0.57 -53.53
CA ILE A 33 -47.06 1.33 -52.28
C ILE A 33 -47.04 0.39 -51.07
N ALA A 34 -47.99 -0.54 -50.98
CA ALA A 34 -48.03 -1.50 -49.88
C ALA A 34 -46.75 -2.33 -49.81
N ALA A 35 -46.24 -2.81 -50.96
CA ALA A 35 -44.98 -3.54 -51.02
C ALA A 35 -43.77 -2.68 -50.59
N LYS A 36 -43.70 -1.42 -51.04
CA LYS A 36 -42.63 -0.49 -50.64
C LYS A 36 -42.70 -0.16 -49.14
N HIS A 37 -43.89 0.05 -48.60
CA HIS A 37 -44.09 0.30 -47.17
C HIS A 37 -43.63 -0.89 -46.32
N GLN A 38 -43.95 -2.11 -46.73
CA GLN A 38 -43.47 -3.33 -46.07
C GLN A 38 -41.94 -3.45 -46.14
N LEU A 39 -41.32 -3.10 -47.27
CA LEU A 39 -39.86 -3.11 -47.40
C LEU A 39 -39.20 -2.10 -46.46
N ILE A 40 -39.70 -0.87 -46.42
CA ILE A 40 -39.21 0.19 -45.53
C ILE A 40 -39.30 -0.25 -44.06
N LYS A 41 -40.44 -0.80 -43.64
CA LYS A 41 -40.60 -1.33 -42.27
C LYS A 41 -39.58 -2.40 -41.93
N ARG A 42 -39.27 -3.31 -42.88
CA ARG A 42 -38.24 -4.34 -42.68
C ARG A 42 -36.83 -3.72 -42.57
N GLN A 43 -36.54 -2.71 -43.38
CA GLN A 43 -35.26 -2.01 -43.33
C GLN A 43 -35.08 -1.21 -42.04
N GLN A 44 -36.12 -0.53 -41.56
CA GLN A 44 -36.12 0.18 -40.28
C GLN A 44 -35.78 -0.77 -39.13
N ARG A 45 -36.45 -1.93 -39.05
CA ARG A 45 -36.13 -2.95 -38.03
C ARG A 45 -34.70 -3.48 -38.12
N LYS A 46 -34.16 -3.63 -39.34
CA LYS A 46 -32.75 -4.05 -39.51
C LYS A 46 -31.80 -2.96 -39.03
N LEU A 47 -32.10 -1.69 -39.32
CA LEU A 47 -31.31 -0.55 -38.90
C LEU A 47 -31.33 -0.38 -37.36
N GLU A 48 -32.51 -0.54 -36.74
CA GLU A 48 -32.64 -0.55 -35.27
C GLU A 48 -31.74 -1.62 -34.63
N LYS A 49 -31.76 -2.85 -35.16
CA LYS A 49 -30.89 -3.93 -34.68
C LYS A 49 -29.41 -3.62 -34.87
N LEU A 50 -29.03 -3.04 -36.00
CA LEU A 50 -27.64 -2.62 -36.25
C LEU A 50 -27.19 -1.52 -35.28
N ASN A 51 -28.06 -0.54 -35.00
CA ASN A 51 -27.78 0.51 -34.03
C ASN A 51 -27.61 -0.04 -32.62
N GLN A 52 -28.44 -1.02 -32.23
CA GLN A 52 -28.28 -1.69 -30.94
C GLN A 52 -26.91 -2.36 -30.81
N VAL A 53 -26.52 -3.17 -31.80
CA VAL A 53 -25.20 -3.83 -31.81
C VAL A 53 -24.06 -2.82 -31.85
N ALA A 54 -24.22 -1.70 -32.56
CA ALA A 54 -23.21 -0.64 -32.59
C ALA A 54 -23.03 0.01 -31.22
N ASN A 55 -24.12 0.25 -30.49
CA ASN A 55 -24.06 0.78 -29.12
C ASN A 55 -23.42 -0.22 -28.15
N GLU A 56 -23.80 -1.50 -28.20
CA GLU A 56 -23.19 -2.56 -27.37
C GLU A 56 -21.68 -2.66 -27.62
N ARG A 57 -21.24 -2.58 -28.88
CA ARG A 57 -19.81 -2.58 -29.22
C ARG A 57 -19.08 -1.34 -28.73
N LYS A 58 -19.74 -0.17 -28.75
CA LYS A 58 -19.16 1.06 -28.23
C LYS A 58 -18.93 0.95 -26.72
N GLU A 59 -19.93 0.44 -25.99
CA GLU A 59 -19.82 0.21 -24.54
C GLU A 59 -18.72 -0.82 -24.21
N ASP A 60 -18.65 -1.94 -24.94
CA ASP A 60 -17.58 -2.94 -24.79
C ASP A 60 -16.19 -2.33 -25.06
N GLN A 61 -16.05 -1.46 -26.06
CA GLN A 61 -14.80 -0.76 -26.34
C GLN A 61 -14.40 0.22 -25.22
N GLU A 62 -15.36 0.96 -24.68
CA GLU A 62 -15.14 1.86 -23.54
C GLU A 62 -14.72 1.08 -22.29
N ASN A 63 -15.39 -0.04 -21.99
CA ASN A 63 -15.06 -0.94 -20.89
C ASN A 63 -13.66 -1.54 -21.02
N ARG A 64 -13.28 -2.01 -22.23
CA ARG A 64 -11.92 -2.52 -22.49
C ARG A 64 -10.87 -1.44 -22.30
N SER A 65 -11.13 -0.23 -22.81
CA SER A 65 -10.20 0.89 -22.68
C SER A 65 -10.00 1.29 -21.21
N ALA A 66 -11.08 1.33 -20.43
CA ALA A 66 -11.02 1.59 -18.99
C ALA A 66 -10.27 0.48 -18.23
N PHE A 67 -10.48 -0.78 -18.60
CA PHE A 67 -9.76 -1.92 -18.02
C PHE A 67 -8.25 -1.87 -18.34
N GLU A 68 -7.88 -1.61 -19.59
CA GLU A 68 -6.49 -1.44 -19.98
C GLU A 68 -5.81 -0.31 -19.21
N GLN A 69 -6.50 0.82 -19.04
CA GLN A 69 -5.96 1.94 -18.26
C GLN A 69 -5.74 1.54 -16.79
N SER A 70 -6.73 0.88 -16.18
CA SER A 70 -6.61 0.37 -14.81
C SER A 70 -5.42 -0.60 -14.65
N MET A 71 -5.17 -1.46 -15.64
CA MET A 71 -4.02 -2.37 -15.64
C MET A 71 -2.69 -1.63 -15.81
N ARG A 72 -2.62 -0.62 -16.68
CA ARG A 72 -1.42 0.23 -16.81
C ARG A 72 -1.11 0.96 -15.51
N ASP A 73 -2.12 1.52 -14.86
CA ASP A 73 -1.96 2.24 -13.59
C ASP A 73 -1.48 1.30 -12.47
N LYS A 74 -2.05 0.08 -12.38
CA LYS A 74 -1.59 -0.93 -11.42
C LYS A 74 -0.15 -1.34 -11.68
N LEU A 75 0.22 -1.58 -12.94
CA LEU A 75 1.59 -1.96 -13.30
C LEU A 75 2.60 -0.86 -12.93
N LEU A 76 2.26 0.41 -13.18
CA LEU A 76 3.10 1.55 -12.81
C LEU A 76 3.33 1.60 -11.30
N ARG A 77 2.28 1.42 -10.49
CA ARG A 77 2.38 1.39 -9.03
C ARG A 77 3.25 0.24 -8.53
N GLU A 78 3.06 -0.96 -9.07
CA GLU A 78 3.89 -2.12 -8.70
C GLU A 78 5.37 -1.91 -9.07
N GLN A 79 5.66 -1.29 -10.22
CA GLN A 79 7.02 -0.95 -10.61
C GLN A 79 7.66 0.07 -9.65
N GLN A 80 6.92 1.11 -9.26
CA GLN A 80 7.36 2.09 -8.26
C GLN A 80 7.63 1.41 -6.91
N ASN A 81 6.68 0.63 -6.40
CA ASN A 81 6.84 -0.11 -5.14
C ASN A 81 8.04 -1.05 -5.16
N LEU A 82 8.28 -1.76 -6.28
CA LEU A 82 9.44 -2.63 -6.43
C LEU A 82 10.75 -1.84 -6.38
N SER A 83 10.82 -0.70 -7.06
CA SER A 83 12.03 0.15 -7.00
C SER A 83 12.30 0.67 -5.59
N GLU A 84 11.26 1.09 -4.87
CA GLU A 84 11.38 1.59 -3.50
C GLU A 84 11.87 0.47 -2.56
N MET A 85 11.24 -0.71 -2.61
CA MET A 85 11.67 -1.87 -1.82
C MET A 85 13.10 -2.31 -2.14
N GLN A 86 13.54 -2.23 -3.40
CA GLN A 86 14.92 -2.53 -3.78
C GLN A 86 15.90 -1.54 -3.15
N THR A 87 15.58 -0.24 -3.17
CA THR A 87 16.41 0.79 -2.53
C THR A 87 16.46 0.62 -1.02
N GLU A 88 15.32 0.33 -0.38
CA GLU A 88 15.26 0.10 1.08
C GLU A 88 16.04 -1.16 1.49
N LEU A 89 15.96 -2.22 0.68
CA LEU A 89 16.72 -3.44 0.92
C LEU A 89 18.22 -3.22 0.74
N ALA A 90 18.64 -2.41 -0.24
CA ALA A 90 20.03 -2.04 -0.43
C ALA A 90 20.58 -1.22 0.75
N THR A 91 19.84 -0.22 1.24
CA THR A 91 20.25 0.59 2.40
C THR A 91 20.31 -0.24 3.68
N LYS A 92 19.32 -1.12 3.92
CA LYS A 92 19.35 -2.05 5.06
C LYS A 92 20.53 -3.02 5.01
N LYS A 93 20.87 -3.55 3.83
CA LYS A 93 22.05 -4.41 3.65
C LYS A 93 23.34 -3.65 3.92
N GLN A 94 23.50 -2.45 3.36
CA GLN A 94 24.66 -1.61 3.61
C GLN A 94 24.82 -1.34 5.12
N ARG A 95 23.73 -0.95 5.80
CA ARG A 95 23.75 -0.68 7.24
C ARG A 95 24.13 -1.91 8.06
N ARG A 96 23.61 -3.09 7.70
CA ARG A 96 24.00 -4.35 8.33
C ARG A 96 25.49 -4.64 8.13
N ASP A 97 26.00 -4.42 6.93
CA ASP A 97 27.41 -4.70 6.61
C ASP A 97 28.37 -3.75 7.35
N GLU A 98 27.98 -2.48 7.54
CA GLU A 98 28.68 -1.51 8.41
C GLU A 98 28.72 -2.00 9.86
N LEU A 99 27.58 -2.41 10.43
CA LEU A 99 27.50 -2.92 11.80
C LEU A 99 28.32 -4.20 11.99
N MET A 100 28.28 -5.11 11.00
CA MET A 100 29.10 -6.32 11.02
C MET A 100 30.59 -6.00 10.92
N GLY A 101 30.97 -4.97 10.17
CA GLY A 101 32.33 -4.42 10.16
C GLY A 101 32.76 -3.96 11.54
N PHE A 102 31.93 -3.14 12.20
CA PHE A 102 32.20 -2.65 13.56
C PHE A 102 32.34 -3.79 14.59
N VAL A 103 31.45 -4.79 14.54
CA VAL A 103 31.53 -5.97 15.42
C VAL A 103 32.84 -6.73 15.21
N ARG A 104 33.30 -6.89 13.97
CA ARG A 104 34.60 -7.53 13.68
C ARG A 104 35.77 -6.73 14.25
N THR A 105 35.81 -5.42 14.00
CA THR A 105 36.87 -4.54 14.53
C THR A 105 36.91 -4.56 16.05
N MET A 106 35.74 -4.51 16.72
CA MET A 106 35.68 -4.64 18.17
C MET A 106 36.18 -6.01 18.64
N SER A 107 35.72 -7.09 18.01
CA SER A 107 36.13 -8.47 18.36
C SER A 107 37.64 -8.66 18.24
N GLU A 108 38.27 -8.09 17.21
CA GLU A 108 39.73 -8.09 17.02
C GLU A 108 40.43 -7.24 18.08
N ALA A 109 39.96 -6.01 18.32
CA ALA A 109 40.57 -5.09 19.29
C ALA A 109 40.50 -5.63 20.73
N THR A 110 39.41 -6.31 21.09
CA THR A 110 39.21 -6.88 22.43
C THR A 110 39.64 -8.35 22.52
N ASN A 111 40.18 -8.93 21.44
CA ASN A 111 40.47 -10.37 21.31
C ASN A 111 39.30 -11.25 21.80
N THR A 112 38.06 -10.82 21.56
CA THR A 112 36.84 -11.47 22.05
C THR A 112 36.17 -12.17 20.87
N TYR A 113 36.20 -13.49 20.85
CA TYR A 113 35.45 -14.28 19.89
C TYR A 113 34.08 -14.66 20.48
N ILE A 114 33.00 -14.13 19.90
CA ILE A 114 31.64 -14.57 20.22
C ILE A 114 31.26 -15.74 19.31
N ASN A 115 31.32 -16.96 19.84
CA ASN A 115 30.78 -18.12 19.14
C ASN A 115 29.24 -18.11 19.19
N LEU A 116 28.61 -17.51 18.18
CA LEU A 116 27.14 -17.46 18.09
C LEU A 116 26.48 -18.85 18.13
N LYS A 117 27.17 -19.91 17.67
CA LYS A 117 26.63 -21.29 17.70
C LYS A 117 26.70 -21.94 19.08
N ALA A 118 27.55 -21.44 19.98
CA ALA A 118 27.66 -21.91 21.36
C ALA A 118 26.80 -21.11 22.34
N LEU A 119 26.10 -20.06 21.87
CA LEU A 119 25.15 -19.35 22.71
C LEU A 119 24.05 -20.34 23.13
N PRO A 120 23.73 -20.44 24.43
CA PRO A 120 22.64 -21.29 24.89
C PRO A 120 21.35 -20.91 24.17
N ALA A 121 20.57 -21.89 23.72
CA ALA A 121 19.26 -21.63 23.10
C ALA A 121 18.31 -20.81 24.01
N ARG A 122 18.56 -20.79 25.32
CA ARG A 122 17.87 -19.93 26.27
C ARG A 122 18.85 -19.08 27.05
N VAL A 123 18.65 -17.77 27.01
CA VAL A 123 19.39 -16.81 27.84
C VAL A 123 18.54 -16.52 29.07
N LYS A 124 19.02 -16.97 30.24
CA LYS A 124 18.42 -16.66 31.53
C LYS A 124 19.40 -15.85 32.35
N GLY A 125 18.93 -14.76 32.94
CA GLY A 125 19.79 -13.88 33.73
C GLY A 125 18.99 -12.84 34.49
N VAL A 126 19.72 -11.95 35.15
CA VAL A 126 19.16 -10.77 35.80
C VAL A 126 19.96 -9.59 35.29
N ALA A 127 19.26 -8.60 34.73
CA ALA A 127 19.86 -7.35 34.33
C ALA A 127 19.59 -6.30 35.40
N LEU A 128 20.59 -5.50 35.75
CA LEU A 128 20.44 -4.40 36.69
C LEU A 128 20.16 -3.13 35.88
N ARG A 129 19.11 -2.40 36.24
CA ARG A 129 18.92 -1.02 35.78
C ARG A 129 19.68 -0.11 36.76
N PRO A 130 20.88 0.40 36.39
CA PRO A 130 21.80 1.03 37.35
C PRO A 130 21.18 2.24 38.06
N GLU A 131 20.34 3.00 37.34
CA GLU A 131 19.74 4.25 37.82
C GLU A 131 18.60 4.06 38.82
N GLN A 132 17.91 2.92 38.76
CA GLN A 132 16.79 2.60 39.67
C GLN A 132 17.18 1.54 40.70
N GLY A 133 18.34 0.90 40.56
CA GLY A 133 18.73 -0.27 41.34
C GLY A 133 17.80 -1.46 41.15
N GLU A 134 16.95 -1.45 40.11
CA GLU A 134 15.96 -2.49 39.85
C GLU A 134 16.62 -3.68 39.17
N TRP A 135 16.41 -4.87 39.75
CA TRP A 135 16.84 -6.13 39.17
C TRP A 135 15.73 -6.70 38.29
N ILE A 136 15.96 -6.77 36.99
CA ILE A 136 15.02 -7.30 36.01
C ILE A 136 15.42 -8.73 35.65
N PRO A 137 14.73 -9.76 36.19
CA PRO A 137 14.95 -11.13 35.75
C PRO A 137 14.42 -11.31 34.33
N PHE A 138 15.16 -12.04 33.51
CA PHE A 138 14.73 -12.39 32.16
C PHE A 138 15.04 -13.85 31.85
N ASN A 139 14.19 -14.43 31.01
CA ASN A 139 14.31 -15.78 30.50
C ASN A 139 13.72 -15.78 29.10
N CYS A 140 14.57 -15.64 28.10
CA CYS A 140 14.17 -15.55 26.69
C CYS A 140 14.93 -16.59 25.87
N ASP A 141 14.29 -17.04 24.79
CA ASP A 141 14.98 -17.80 23.76
C ASP A 141 16.00 -16.89 23.06
N ALA A 142 17.21 -17.38 22.80
CA ALA A 142 18.26 -16.63 22.12
C ALA A 142 17.86 -16.25 20.68
N TYR A 143 16.92 -16.98 20.08
CA TYR A 143 16.43 -16.75 18.72
C TYR A 143 15.11 -15.95 18.68
N ASP A 144 14.48 -15.67 19.82
CA ASP A 144 13.29 -14.82 19.87
C ASP A 144 13.68 -13.34 19.86
N LEU A 145 13.86 -12.81 18.64
CA LEU A 145 14.15 -11.39 18.40
C LEU A 145 13.11 -10.46 19.03
N LYS A 146 11.83 -10.88 19.14
CA LYS A 146 10.80 -10.04 19.77
C LYS A 146 11.00 -9.96 21.28
N GLY A 147 11.23 -11.10 21.93
CA GLY A 147 11.52 -11.17 23.36
C GLY A 147 12.79 -10.40 23.75
N LEU A 148 13.86 -10.53 22.96
CA LEU A 148 15.11 -9.78 23.17
C LEU A 148 14.93 -8.28 22.96
N ASN A 149 14.21 -7.85 21.92
CA ASN A 149 13.92 -6.43 21.71
C ASN A 149 13.03 -5.85 22.83
N ALA A 150 12.09 -6.63 23.37
CA ALA A 150 11.28 -6.21 24.50
C ALA A 150 12.13 -6.07 25.77
N LEU A 151 13.05 -6.99 26.04
CA LEU A 151 14.01 -6.88 27.14
C LEU A 151 14.89 -5.65 26.97
N TRP A 152 15.45 -5.43 25.76
CA TRP A 152 16.26 -4.26 25.44
C TRP A 152 15.49 -2.95 25.63
N SER A 153 14.23 -2.92 25.20
CA SER A 153 13.35 -1.74 25.38
C SER A 153 13.05 -1.48 26.85
N ARG A 154 12.83 -2.52 27.66
CA ARG A 154 12.67 -2.36 29.12
C ARG A 154 13.95 -1.87 29.78
N LEU A 155 15.11 -2.37 29.38
CA LEU A 155 16.39 -1.93 29.97
C LEU A 155 16.73 -0.48 29.62
N ASN A 156 16.39 -0.05 28.41
CA ASN A 156 16.64 1.31 27.92
C ASN A 156 15.38 2.19 27.92
N GLU A 157 14.36 1.82 28.69
CA GLU A 157 13.22 2.70 28.91
C GLU A 157 13.74 4.04 29.46
N PRO A 158 13.30 5.19 28.93
CA PRO A 158 13.79 6.49 29.38
C PRO A 158 13.67 6.60 30.90
N SER A 159 14.80 6.71 31.58
CA SER A 159 14.85 6.89 33.03
C SER A 159 14.76 8.37 33.36
N ALA A 160 14.27 8.69 34.56
CA ALA A 160 14.30 10.05 35.10
C ALA A 160 15.74 10.64 35.17
N SER A 161 16.78 9.80 35.13
CA SER A 161 18.17 10.27 35.04
C SER A 161 18.53 10.83 33.66
N THR A 162 17.97 10.28 32.57
CA THR A 162 18.09 10.86 31.23
C THR A 162 17.55 12.29 31.20
N ASP A 163 16.38 12.52 31.82
CA ASP A 163 15.79 13.85 31.96
C ASP A 163 16.68 14.78 32.81
N LYS A 164 17.30 14.27 33.89
CA LYS A 164 18.25 15.05 34.71
C LYS A 164 19.51 15.42 33.94
N TRP A 165 20.09 14.50 33.16
CA TRP A 165 21.23 14.80 32.30
C TRP A 165 20.85 15.82 31.23
N GLN A 166 19.68 15.65 30.61
CA GLN A 166 19.17 16.58 29.61
C GLN A 166 18.91 17.97 30.22
N GLN A 167 18.43 18.05 31.47
CA GLN A 167 18.32 19.29 32.24
C GLN A 167 19.69 19.91 32.54
N LEU A 168 20.71 19.12 32.93
CA LEU A 168 22.07 19.62 33.15
C LEU A 168 22.68 20.19 31.87
N PHE A 169 22.44 19.58 30.71
CA PHE A 169 22.88 20.10 29.43
C PHE A 169 22.05 21.30 28.94
N SER A 170 20.77 21.39 29.34
CA SER A 170 19.88 22.50 28.98
C SER A 170 19.95 23.68 29.95
N ALA A 171 20.55 23.50 31.12
CA ALA A 171 20.81 24.57 32.07
C ALA A 171 21.87 25.49 31.48
N GLU A 172 21.44 26.54 30.76
CA GLU A 172 22.33 27.63 30.40
C GLU A 172 22.94 28.20 31.69
N PRO A 173 24.27 28.31 31.78
CA PRO A 173 24.93 28.80 32.97
C PRO A 173 24.53 30.26 33.16
N THR A 174 23.62 30.52 34.09
CA THR A 174 23.27 31.88 34.47
C THR A 174 24.53 32.55 35.01
N ALA A 175 24.92 33.67 34.39
CA ALA A 175 26.20 34.35 34.59
C ALA A 175 26.45 34.90 36.01
N LYS A 176 25.60 34.57 37.00
CA LYS A 176 25.69 35.07 38.37
C LYS A 176 26.45 34.17 39.34
N GLU A 177 26.95 33.00 38.92
CA GLU A 177 27.80 32.16 39.77
C GLU A 177 29.30 32.31 39.51
N LYS A 178 29.71 33.37 38.80
CA LYS A 178 31.14 33.64 38.53
C LYS A 178 31.95 34.18 39.71
N GLU A 179 31.36 34.39 40.89
CA GLU A 179 32.10 35.01 42.01
C GLU A 179 32.49 34.07 43.16
N ASN A 180 32.13 32.77 43.17
CA ASN A 180 32.52 31.90 44.30
C ASN A 180 32.93 30.44 43.94
N ALA A 181 33.35 30.15 42.70
CA ALA A 181 33.73 28.79 42.30
C ALA A 181 35.22 28.41 42.52
N ASN A 182 35.98 29.19 43.29
CA ASN A 182 37.30 28.77 43.79
C ASN A 182 37.21 27.88 45.04
N ALA A 183 35.99 27.47 45.43
CA ALA A 183 35.78 26.40 46.40
C ALA A 183 36.16 25.05 45.74
N SER A 184 37.44 24.74 45.83
CA SER A 184 38.03 23.41 45.83
C SER A 184 37.55 22.46 44.72
N LEU A 185 38.35 22.38 43.65
CA LEU A 185 38.50 21.20 42.79
C LEU A 185 38.99 19.94 43.56
N SER A 186 38.61 19.77 44.84
CA SER A 186 39.03 18.66 45.71
C SER A 186 38.19 17.40 45.53
N SER A 187 37.46 17.26 44.42
CA SER A 187 36.79 16.00 44.08
C SER A 187 37.10 15.63 42.64
N ILE A 188 38.39 15.44 42.36
CA ILE A 188 38.79 14.51 41.30
C ILE A 188 38.39 13.14 41.84
N ILE A 189 37.35 12.54 41.26
CA ILE A 189 36.95 11.17 41.58
C ILE A 189 38.03 10.26 40.98
N GLU A 190 39.00 9.86 41.80
CA GLU A 190 39.91 8.76 41.45
C GLU A 190 39.11 7.45 41.46
N ILE A 191 38.94 6.86 40.28
CA ILE A 191 38.40 5.50 40.13
C ILE A 191 39.61 4.57 40.04
N ASP A 192 39.97 3.95 41.15
CA ASP A 192 40.98 2.89 41.16
C ASP A 192 40.38 1.60 40.58
N LEU A 193 40.85 1.22 39.39
CA LEU A 193 40.46 -0.01 38.69
C LEU A 193 41.23 -1.25 39.15
N THR A 194 42.14 -1.13 40.13
CA THR A 194 42.95 -2.25 40.64
C THR A 194 42.50 -2.78 42.00
N SER A 195 41.54 -2.13 42.64
CA SER A 195 40.91 -2.61 43.87
C SER A 195 40.09 -3.88 43.61
N PRO A 196 40.35 -5.01 44.31
CA PRO A 196 39.56 -6.22 44.17
C PRO A 196 38.10 -5.93 44.49
N THR A 197 37.19 -6.25 43.56
CA THR A 197 35.75 -6.19 43.79
C THR A 197 35.43 -6.88 45.11
N ALA A 198 34.98 -6.14 46.11
CA ALA A 198 34.67 -6.70 47.42
C ALA A 198 33.64 -7.81 47.26
N HIS A 199 34.11 -9.07 47.28
CA HIS A 199 33.27 -10.24 47.37
C HIS A 199 32.56 -10.16 48.73
N ARG A 200 31.36 -9.57 48.74
CA ARG A 200 30.47 -9.64 49.89
C ARG A 200 30.14 -11.12 50.07
N SER A 201 30.81 -11.73 51.03
CA SER A 201 30.80 -13.15 51.31
C SER A 201 29.37 -13.65 51.53
N LEU A 202 28.99 -14.65 50.75
CA LEU A 202 27.76 -15.44 50.88
C LEU A 202 27.66 -16.22 52.21
N ALA A 203 28.65 -16.09 53.11
CA ALA A 203 28.73 -16.83 54.37
C ALA A 203 27.73 -16.38 55.44
N LYS A 204 26.89 -15.34 55.20
CA LYS A 204 25.77 -15.00 56.09
C LYS A 204 24.40 -15.47 55.60
N MET A 205 24.32 -16.25 54.53
CA MET A 205 23.05 -16.84 54.07
C MET A 205 22.80 -18.30 54.50
N LEU A 206 23.71 -18.93 55.25
CA LEU A 206 23.55 -20.33 55.70
C LEU A 206 23.42 -20.52 57.22
N GLU A 207 23.06 -19.49 57.97
CA GLU A 207 22.58 -19.65 59.34
C GLU A 207 21.11 -19.18 59.46
N LYS A 208 20.20 -20.04 59.00
CA LYS A 208 18.95 -20.39 59.66
C LYS A 208 18.33 -21.63 59.01
#